data_AF-A0A440JSJ3-F1
#
_entry.id   AF-A0A440JSJ3-F1
#
_cell.length_a   1.000
_cell.length_b   1.000
_cell.length_c   1.000
_cell.angle_alpha   90.00
_cell.angle_beta   90.00
_cell.angle_gamma   90.00
#
_symmetry.space_group_name_H-M   'P 1'
#
loop_
_entity.id
_entity.type
_entity.pdbx_description
1 polymer ?
#
loop_
_entity_poly.entity_id
_entity_poly.type
_entity_poly.pdbx_seq_one_letter_code
_entity_poly.pdbx_strand_id
1 'polypeptide(L)'
;MFFLKASRIFAILVLIAGVIKLAIGFTIATEVLLPYELALERYAPNAKSSGELIDKGLLRLLIAFALGALSEIGLALVRKERAEGNGR
;
A
#
# COMPACT_ATOMS: atom_id res chain seq x y z
N MET A 1 13.73 -11.33 -13.22
CA MET A 1 13.07 -10.17 -13.87
C MET A 1 11.56 -10.15 -13.68
N PHE A 2 10.82 -11.22 -14.00
CA PHE A 2 9.36 -11.28 -13.82
C PHE A 2 8.94 -11.04 -12.37
N PHE A 3 9.60 -11.71 -11.42
CA PHE A 3 9.35 -11.54 -9.98
C PHE A 3 9.46 -10.09 -9.50
N LEU A 4 10.56 -9.39 -9.84
CA LEU A 4 10.75 -7.99 -9.43
C LEU A 4 9.71 -7.04 -10.05
N LYS A 5 9.33 -7.27 -11.31
CA LYS A 5 8.26 -6.49 -11.95
C LYS A 5 6.90 -6.76 -11.30
N ALA A 6 6.59 -8.02 -11.02
CA ALA A 6 5.36 -8.42 -10.33
C ALA A 6 5.31 -7.86 -8.90
N SER A 7 6.43 -7.91 -8.18
CA SER A 7 6.56 -7.35 -6.82
C SER A 7 6.34 -5.84 -6.81
N ARG A 8 6.86 -5.11 -7.80
CA ARG A 8 6.58 -3.68 -7.98
C ARG A 8 5.09 -3.40 -8.22
N ILE A 9 4.44 -4.16 -9.09
CA ILE A 9 2.99 -4.01 -9.34
C ILE A 9 2.20 -4.30 -8.06
N PHE A 10 2.55 -5.38 -7.36
CA PHE A 10 1.91 -5.75 -6.10
C PHE A 10 2.10 -4.65 -5.04
N ALA A 11 3.29 -4.07 -4.92
CA ALA A 11 3.56 -2.96 -4.02
C ALA A 11 2.65 -1.75 -4.32
N ILE A 12 2.44 -1.41 -5.59
CA ILE A 12 1.53 -0.33 -5.99
C ILE A 12 0.08 -0.65 -5.59
N LEU A 13 -0.38 -1.88 -5.81
CA LEU A 13 -1.73 -2.29 -5.41
C LEU A 13 -1.94 -2.20 -3.90
N VAL A 14 -0.95 -2.66 -3.12
CA VAL A 14 -0.99 -2.56 -1.66
C VAL A 14 -0.96 -1.10 -1.20
N LEU A 15 -0.18 -0.24 -1.88
CA LEU A 15 -0.13 1.20 -1.60
C LEU A 15 -1.51 1.83 -1.78
N ILE A 16 -2.14 1.61 -2.93
CA ILE A 16 -3.48 2.14 -3.25
C ILE A 16 -4.50 1.65 -2.22
N ALA A 17 -4.49 0.35 -1.89
CA ALA A 17 -5.38 -0.21 -0.89
C ALA A 17 -5.15 0.40 0.51
N GLY A 18 -3.91 0.71 0.86
CA GLY A 18 -3.55 1.42 2.10
C GLY A 18 -4.11 2.84 2.13
N VAL A 19 -3.91 3.60 1.05
CA VAL A 19 -4.42 4.98 0.90
C VAL A 19 -5.95 5.02 1.02
N ILE A 20 -6.66 4.12 0.34
CA ILE A 20 -8.13 4.05 0.41
C ILE A 20 -8.58 3.80 1.85
N LYS A 21 -7.95 2.87 2.58
CA LYS A 21 -8.31 2.59 3.97
C LYS A 21 -8.08 3.77 4.90
N LEU A 22 -6.97 4.49 4.71
CA LEU A 22 -6.72 5.72 5.46
C LEU A 22 -7.79 6.77 5.14
N ALA A 23 -8.08 7.01 3.86
CA ALA A 23 -9.08 7.99 3.45
C ALA A 23 -10.45 7.68 4.07
N ILE A 24 -10.90 6.42 4.00
CA ILE A 24 -12.15 5.98 4.62
C ILE A 24 -12.08 6.13 6.15
N GLY A 25 -11.00 5.68 6.78
CA GLY A 25 -10.81 5.76 8.24
C GLY A 25 -10.88 7.20 8.75
N PHE A 26 -10.19 8.13 8.09
CA PHE A 26 -10.25 9.56 8.42
C PHE A 26 -11.63 10.16 8.18
N THR A 27 -12.32 9.76 7.11
CA THR A 27 -13.65 10.28 6.82
C THR A 27 -14.69 9.81 7.84
N ILE A 28 -14.56 8.57 8.34
CA ILE A 28 -15.38 8.05 9.44
C ILE A 28 -15.03 8.78 10.74
N ALA A 29 -13.73 8.93 11.05
CA ALA A 29 -13.26 9.55 12.29
C ALA A 29 -13.62 11.03 12.43
N THR A 30 -13.80 11.73 11.30
CA THR A 30 -14.16 13.15 11.26
C THR A 30 -15.66 13.39 11.12
N GLU A 31 -16.47 12.31 11.00
CA GLU A 31 -17.93 12.37 10.81
C GLU A 31 -18.39 13.26 9.64
N VAL A 32 -17.52 13.46 8.64
CA VAL A 32 -17.75 14.40 7.52
C VAL A 32 -18.87 13.93 6.58
N LEU A 33 -19.04 12.62 6.40
CA LEU A 33 -20.00 12.04 5.45
C LEU A 33 -21.30 11.54 6.11
N LEU A 34 -21.18 10.87 7.26
CA LEU A 34 -22.29 10.23 7.98
C LEU A 34 -21.94 10.15 9.48
N PRO A 35 -22.96 9.95 10.36
CA PRO A 35 -22.73 9.60 11.75
C PRO A 35 -21.81 8.37 11.87
N TYR A 36 -20.92 8.39 12.86
CA TYR A 36 -19.85 7.42 13.03
C TYR A 36 -20.29 5.96 12.87
N GLU A 37 -21.33 5.55 13.58
CA GLU A 37 -21.84 4.16 13.58
C GLU A 37 -22.29 3.72 12.18
N LEU A 38 -23.06 4.57 11.49
CA LEU A 38 -23.56 4.26 10.13
C LEU A 38 -22.43 4.25 9.10
N ALA A 39 -21.44 5.13 9.26
CA ALA A 39 -20.28 5.18 8.38
C ALA A 39 -19.39 3.95 8.56
N LEU A 40 -19.21 3.50 9.82
CA LEU A 40 -18.46 2.31 10.17
C LEU A 40 -19.13 1.05 9.61
N GLU A 41 -20.44 0.90 9.80
CA GLU A 41 -21.20 -0.23 9.28
C GLU A 41 -21.13 -0.31 7.74
N ARG A 42 -21.26 0.82 7.05
CA ARG A 42 -21.31 0.86 5.59
C ARG A 42 -19.97 0.66 4.90
N TYR A 43 -18.92 1.30 5.40
CA TYR A 43 -17.62 1.36 4.73
C TYR A 43 -16.56 0.47 5.38
N ALA A 44 -16.82 0.00 6.59
CA ALA A 44 -15.89 -0.80 7.37
C ALA A 44 -16.59 -1.92 8.19
N PRO A 45 -17.44 -2.76 7.57
CA PRO A 45 -18.26 -3.74 8.28
C PRO A 45 -17.45 -4.77 9.09
N ASN A 46 -16.17 -4.92 8.77
CA ASN A 46 -15.24 -5.85 9.44
C ASN A 46 -14.24 -5.16 10.38
N ALA A 47 -14.39 -3.87 10.65
CA ALA A 47 -13.53 -3.12 11.58
C ALA A 47 -14.31 -2.76 12.84
N LYS A 48 -13.65 -2.92 13.99
CA LYS A 48 -14.23 -2.58 15.30
C LYS A 48 -14.23 -1.06 15.54
N SER A 49 -13.38 -0.32 14.83
CA SER A 49 -13.31 1.14 14.92
C SER A 49 -12.67 1.75 13.68
N SER A 50 -12.86 3.07 13.51
CA SER A 50 -12.13 3.87 12.51
C SER A 50 -10.61 3.81 12.72
N GLY A 51 -10.16 3.80 13.98
CA GLY A 51 -8.75 3.66 14.36
C GLY A 51 -8.14 2.35 13.85
N GLU A 52 -8.85 1.23 13.99
CA GLU A 52 -8.38 -0.05 13.44
C GLU A 52 -8.23 0.01 11.91
N LEU A 53 -9.11 0.76 11.23
CA LEU A 53 -9.01 0.96 9.78
C LEU A 53 -7.78 1.77 9.40
N ILE A 54 -7.48 2.80 10.18
CA ILE A 54 -6.31 3.66 10.01
C ILE A 54 -5.03 2.85 10.24
N ASP A 55 -4.93 2.11 11.34
CA ASP A 55 -3.78 1.25 11.66
C ASP A 55 -3.50 0.25 10.55
N LYS A 56 -4.56 -0.42 10.07
CA LYS A 56 -4.49 -1.36 8.95
C LYS A 56 -4.11 -0.68 7.64
N GLY A 57 -4.50 0.57 7.43
CA GLY A 57 -4.09 1.38 6.27
C GLY A 57 -2.61 1.75 6.34
N LEU A 58 -2.16 2.23 7.49
CA LEU A 58 -0.78 2.63 7.74
C LEU A 58 0.20 1.46 7.59
N LEU A 59 -0.13 0.29 8.15
CA LEU A 59 0.68 -0.91 7.99
C LEU A 59 0.82 -1.32 6.51
N ARG A 60 -0.27 -1.22 5.74
CA ARG A 60 -0.23 -1.49 4.28
C ARG A 60 0.67 -0.50 3.56
N LEU A 61 0.64 0.78 3.92
CA LEU A 61 1.55 1.76 3.33
C LEU A 61 3.01 1.42 3.62
N LEU A 62 3.34 1.09 4.86
CA LEU A 62 4.71 0.70 5.24
C LEU A 62 5.19 -0.53 4.47
N ILE A 63 4.35 -1.56 4.37
CA ILE A 63 4.65 -2.77 3.60
C ILE A 63 4.83 -2.44 2.11
N ALA A 64 3.95 -1.62 1.53
CA ALA A 64 4.06 -1.21 0.14
C ALA A 64 5.35 -0.43 -0.15
N PHE A 65 5.73 0.48 0.75
CA PHE A 65 6.99 1.22 0.64
C PHE A 65 8.19 0.29 0.70
N ALA A 66 8.24 -0.62 1.67
CA ALA A 66 9.33 -1.58 1.80
C ALA A 66 9.45 -2.48 0.56
N LEU A 67 8.33 -3.07 0.11
CA LEU A 67 8.31 -3.94 -1.08
C LEU A 67 8.67 -3.18 -2.37
N GLY A 68 8.17 -1.96 -2.53
CA GLY A 68 8.47 -1.10 -3.67
C GLY A 68 9.95 -0.73 -3.73
N ALA A 69 10.53 -0.32 -2.59
CA ALA A 69 11.95 0.02 -2.48
C ALA A 69 12.84 -1.19 -2.80
N LEU A 70 12.56 -2.35 -2.19
CA LEU A 70 13.30 -3.59 -2.44
C LEU A 70 13.23 -4.03 -3.92
N SER A 71 12.05 -3.92 -4.52
CA SER A 71 11.85 -4.24 -5.94
C SER A 71 12.68 -3.33 -6.85
N GLU A 72 12.69 -2.03 -6.57
CA GLU A 72 13.43 -1.06 -7.39
C GLU A 72 14.94 -1.22 -7.23
N ILE A 73 15.43 -1.47 -6.01
CA ILE A 73 16.85 -1.79 -5.75
C ILE A 73 17.25 -3.05 -6.54
N GLY A 74 16.46 -4.12 -6.46
CA GLY A 74 16.74 -5.35 -7.22
C GLY A 74 16.75 -5.12 -8.74
N LEU A 75 15.83 -4.30 -9.27
CA LEU A 75 15.81 -3.95 -10.70
C LEU A 75 16.99 -3.08 -11.10
N ALA A 76 17.42 -2.16 -10.24
CA ALA A 76 18.60 -1.33 -10.46
C ALA A 76 19.88 -2.17 -10.52
N LEU A 77 20.03 -3.14 -9.61
CA LEU A 77 21.18 -4.04 -9.58
C LEU A 77 21.27 -4.90 -10.85
N VAL A 78 20.15 -5.51 -11.27
CA VAL A 78 20.10 -6.32 -12.50
C VAL A 78 20.38 -5.47 -13.75
N ARG A 79 19.93 -4.21 -13.79
CA ARG A 79 20.24 -3.28 -14.88
C ARG A 79 21.74 -2.97 -14.94
N LYS A 80 22.37 -2.75 -13.79
CA LYS A 80 23.81 -2.49 -13.68
C LYS A 80 24.63 -3.69 -14.18
N GLU A 81 24.33 -4.90 -13.70
CA GLU A 81 25.04 -6.11 -14.12
C GLU A 81 24.97 -6.35 -15.64
N ARG A 82 23.80 -6.09 -16.25
CA ARG A 82 23.64 -6.21 -17.71
C ARG A 82 24.43 -5.16 -18.49
N ALA A 83 24.54 -3.94 -17.96
CA ALA A 83 25.31 -2.87 -18.60
C ALA A 83 26.81 -3.18 -18.57
N GLU A 84 27.31 -3.75 -17.47
CA GLU A 84 28.71 -4.15 -17.31
C GLU A 84 29.05 -5.44 -18.08
N GLY A 85 28.12 -6.39 -18.16
CA GLY A 85 28.30 -7.66 -18.89
C GLY A 85 28.26 -7.56 -20.42
N ASN A 86 27.67 -6.50 -20.98
CA ASN A 86 27.65 -6.24 -22.43
C ASN A 86 28.94 -5.54 -22.95
N GLY A 87 29.87 -5.22 -22.05
CA GLY A 87 31.14 -4.56 -22.37
C GLY A 87 32.35 -5.49 -22.49
N ARG A 88 32.14 -6.81 -22.55
CA ARG A 88 33.19 -7.82 -22.75
C ARG A 88 32.95 -8.62 -24.01
#